data_AF-A0A3B0W8C0-F1
#
_entry.id   AF-A0A3B0W8C0-F1
#
_cell.length_a   1.000
_cell.length_b   1.000
_cell.length_c   1.000
_cell.angle_alpha   90.00
_cell.angle_beta   90.00
_cell.angle_gamma   90.00
#
_symmetry.space_group_name_H-M   'P 1'
#
loop_
_entity.id
_entity.type
_entity.pdbx_description
1 polymer ?
#
loop_
_entity_poly.entity_id
_entity_poly.type
_entity_poly.pdbx_seq_one_letter_code
_entity_poly.pdbx_strand_id
1 'polypeptide(L)'
;MRIYLAITFLWVASHTLANPLVEAANKRLEHTVIYDGSYQKIAYPMGDVDASKGVCTDVIIRSYRALGIDLQQLVHEDMAAHFDQYPTSWGLNKPDTNIDHRRVPNLETFYTRHGKVLPITDQAEDYKPGNIVTWRLSGSNLPHIGIVSDQKAETGNYKIIHNIGWGLQINDMLFDHPIQGHYQY
;
A
#
# COMPACT_ATOMS: atom_id res chain seq x y z
N MET A 1 -39.79 48.25 18.55
CA MET A 1 -38.43 47.72 18.82
C MET A 1 -38.30 46.40 18.07
N ARG A 2 -37.61 46.36 16.93
CA ARG A 2 -37.46 45.15 16.11
C ARG A 2 -36.18 44.43 16.55
N ILE A 3 -36.32 43.23 17.12
CA ILE A 3 -35.21 42.37 17.52
C ILE A 3 -34.85 41.53 16.31
N TYR A 4 -33.62 41.68 15.81
CA TYR A 4 -33.05 40.80 14.79
C TYR A 4 -32.35 39.63 15.49
N LEU A 5 -32.81 38.41 15.22
CA LEU A 5 -32.17 37.19 15.69
C LEU A 5 -31.08 36.82 14.67
N ALA A 6 -29.81 37.04 15.02
CA ALA A 6 -28.68 36.58 14.22
C ALA A 6 -28.48 35.08 14.46
N ILE A 7 -28.78 34.26 13.46
CA ILE A 7 -28.46 32.83 13.47
C ILE A 7 -27.00 32.68 13.03
N THR A 8 -26.12 32.42 13.99
CA THR A 8 -24.72 32.08 13.71
C THR A 8 -24.65 30.61 13.30
N PHE A 9 -24.35 30.34 12.03
CA PHE A 9 -23.96 29.01 11.58
C PHE A 9 -22.56 28.71 12.15
N LEU A 10 -22.46 27.81 13.14
CA LEU A 10 -21.19 27.20 13.50
C LEU A 10 -20.75 26.29 12.35
N TRP A 11 -19.71 26.70 11.63
CA TRP A 11 -18.97 25.82 10.73
C TRP A 11 -18.16 24.85 11.61
N VAL A 12 -18.65 23.62 11.75
CA VAL A 12 -17.83 22.55 12.32
C VAL A 12 -16.87 22.11 11.20
N ALA A 13 -15.61 22.54 11.30
CA ALA A 13 -14.56 21.98 10.46
C ALA A 13 -14.44 20.49 10.79
N SER A 14 -14.87 19.63 9.86
CA SER A 14 -14.62 18.19 9.93
C SER A 14 -13.12 17.98 10.02
N HIS A 15 -12.62 17.64 11.20
CA HIS A 15 -11.31 17.01 11.33
C HIS A 15 -11.43 15.64 10.67
N THR A 16 -10.95 15.51 9.44
CA THR A 16 -10.68 14.18 8.88
C THR A 16 -9.69 13.52 9.82
N LEU A 17 -10.15 12.50 10.55
CA LEU A 17 -9.27 11.68 11.39
C LEU A 17 -8.12 11.19 10.52
N ALA A 18 -6.89 11.41 10.99
CA ALA A 18 -5.69 10.97 10.29
C ALA A 18 -5.77 9.46 10.06
N ASN A 19 -5.56 9.00 8.83
CA ASN A 19 -5.54 7.57 8.52
C ASN A 19 -4.26 6.95 9.13
N PRO A 20 -4.35 6.00 10.08
CA PRO A 20 -3.18 5.43 10.75
C PRO A 20 -2.18 4.79 9.80
N LEU A 21 -2.66 4.18 8.71
CA LEU A 21 -1.79 3.57 7.69
C LEU A 21 -0.99 4.63 6.94
N VAL A 22 -1.62 5.77 6.61
CA VAL A 22 -0.94 6.88 5.96
C VAL A 22 0.11 7.50 6.89
N GLU A 23 -0.19 7.63 8.18
CA GLU A 23 0.80 8.10 9.16
C GLU A 23 2.00 7.14 9.26
N ALA A 24 1.75 5.84 9.35
CA ALA A 24 2.79 4.81 9.36
C ALA A 24 3.63 4.83 8.07
N ALA A 25 2.99 5.00 6.91
CA ALA A 25 3.64 5.11 5.62
C ALA A 25 4.50 6.39 5.50
N ASN A 26 4.00 7.53 5.99
CA ASN A 26 4.75 8.77 6.02
C ASN A 26 6.01 8.63 6.89
N LYS A 27 5.92 7.98 8.06
CA LYS A 27 7.09 7.67 8.89
C LYS A 27 8.13 6.79 8.17
N ARG A 28 7.72 5.96 7.20
CA ARG A 28 8.68 5.19 6.39
C ARG A 28 9.62 6.10 5.62
N LEU A 29 9.13 7.24 5.10
CA LEU A 29 9.91 8.19 4.29
C LEU A 29 11.10 8.81 5.05
N GLU A 30 11.11 8.73 6.39
CA GLU A 30 12.22 9.21 7.23
C GLU A 30 13.43 8.25 7.23
N HIS A 31 13.29 7.05 6.66
CA HIS A 31 14.35 6.06 6.57
C HIS A 31 15.07 6.09 5.22
N THR A 32 16.39 5.87 5.24
CA THR A 32 17.15 5.60 4.02
C THR A 32 17.10 4.12 3.70
N VAL A 33 16.58 3.76 2.53
CA VAL A 33 16.46 2.37 2.06
C VAL A 33 17.09 2.21 0.68
N ILE A 34 17.96 1.22 0.55
CA ILE A 34 18.52 0.74 -0.71
C ILE A 34 17.54 -0.26 -1.33
N TYR A 35 17.22 -0.07 -2.61
CA TYR A 35 16.38 -1.00 -3.33
C TYR A 35 17.09 -2.35 -3.50
N ASP A 36 16.57 -3.39 -2.84
CA ASP A 36 17.13 -4.75 -2.88
C ASP A 36 16.02 -5.81 -2.85
N GLY A 37 15.73 -6.36 -4.03
CA GLY A 37 14.76 -7.43 -4.24
C GLY A 37 15.33 -8.85 -4.15
N SER A 38 16.56 -9.01 -3.65
CA SER A 38 17.17 -10.33 -3.48
C SER A 38 16.37 -11.18 -2.48
N TYR A 39 16.30 -12.48 -2.77
CA TYR A 39 15.76 -13.45 -1.84
C TYR A 39 16.66 -13.53 -0.59
N GLN A 40 16.04 -13.53 0.58
CA GLN A 40 16.73 -13.62 1.87
C GLN A 40 15.95 -14.53 2.79
N LYS A 41 16.67 -15.37 3.56
CA LYS A 41 16.06 -16.13 4.65
C LYS A 41 15.78 -15.19 5.82
N ILE A 42 14.53 -15.15 6.27
CA ILE A 42 14.07 -14.28 7.35
C ILE A 42 13.32 -15.11 8.40
N ALA A 43 13.11 -14.53 9.58
CA ALA A 43 12.30 -15.16 10.62
C ALA A 43 10.83 -15.31 10.19
N TYR A 44 10.07 -16.12 10.92
CA TYR A 44 8.63 -16.23 10.77
C TYR A 44 8.00 -16.59 12.13
N PRO A 45 6.91 -15.91 12.56
CA PRO A 45 6.34 -14.70 11.96
C PRO A 45 7.24 -13.47 12.21
N MET A 46 6.81 -12.29 11.76
CA MET A 46 7.49 -11.00 12.00
C MET A 46 8.93 -10.90 11.48
N GLY A 47 9.30 -11.74 10.53
CA GLY A 47 10.54 -11.59 9.76
C GLY A 47 10.53 -10.34 8.91
N ASP A 48 11.72 -9.79 8.72
CA ASP A 48 11.98 -8.68 7.81
C ASP A 48 13.37 -8.86 7.22
N VAL A 49 13.60 -8.25 6.06
CA VAL A 49 14.95 -8.01 5.57
C VAL A 49 15.61 -6.89 6.38
N ASP A 50 16.91 -6.67 6.15
CA ASP A 50 17.63 -5.56 6.77
C ASP A 50 16.86 -4.23 6.64
N ALA A 51 16.84 -3.44 7.71
CA ALA A 51 16.07 -2.19 7.76
C ALA A 51 16.53 -1.16 6.72
N SER A 52 17.79 -1.23 6.28
CA SER A 52 18.37 -0.41 5.21
C SER A 52 18.04 -0.91 3.80
N LYS A 53 17.33 -2.04 3.68
CA LYS A 53 16.96 -2.67 2.41
C LYS A 53 15.45 -2.78 2.25
N GLY A 54 15.00 -2.87 1.01
CA GLY A 54 13.62 -3.24 0.69
C GLY A 54 13.20 -2.93 -0.73
N VAL A 55 11.98 -3.33 -1.07
CA VAL A 55 11.27 -3.09 -2.32
C VAL A 55 9.91 -2.45 -2.05
N CYS A 56 9.07 -2.29 -3.08
CA CYS A 56 7.75 -1.66 -2.99
C CYS A 56 6.84 -2.30 -1.92
N THR A 57 6.80 -3.63 -1.83
CA THR A 57 5.98 -4.35 -0.84
C THR A 57 6.42 -4.07 0.59
N ASP A 58 7.71 -3.85 0.86
CA ASP A 58 8.22 -3.65 2.21
C ASP A 58 7.75 -2.33 2.82
N VAL A 59 7.37 -1.35 1.98
CA VAL A 59 6.64 -0.16 2.43
C VAL A 59 5.31 -0.56 3.04
N ILE A 60 4.56 -1.41 2.36
CA ILE A 60 3.24 -1.88 2.78
C ILE A 60 3.35 -2.70 4.07
N ILE A 61 4.24 -3.70 4.06
CA ILE A 61 4.46 -4.63 5.18
C ILE A 61 4.87 -3.85 6.43
N ARG A 62 5.88 -2.97 6.34
CA ARG A 62 6.36 -2.22 7.50
C ARG A 62 5.35 -1.18 7.99
N SER A 63 4.53 -0.62 7.10
CA SER A 63 3.47 0.31 7.50
C SER A 63 2.36 -0.39 8.29
N TYR A 64 1.88 -1.54 7.81
CA TYR A 64 0.91 -2.36 8.56
C TYR A 64 1.49 -2.91 9.87
N ARG A 65 2.78 -3.27 9.88
CA ARG A 65 3.44 -3.75 11.09
C ARG A 65 3.49 -2.69 12.20
N ALA A 66 3.63 -1.40 11.84
CA ALA A 66 3.50 -0.31 12.81
C ALA A 66 2.10 -0.21 13.44
N LEU A 67 1.09 -0.80 12.80
CA LEU A 67 -0.28 -0.93 13.29
C LEU A 67 -0.55 -2.28 13.97
N GLY A 68 0.46 -3.13 14.17
CA GLY A 68 0.33 -4.45 14.76
C GLY A 68 -0.17 -5.54 13.81
N ILE A 69 -0.18 -5.30 12.50
CA ILE A 69 -0.63 -6.26 11.48
C ILE A 69 0.58 -6.85 10.76
N ASP A 70 0.78 -8.17 10.87
CA ASP A 70 1.87 -8.87 10.19
C ASP A 70 1.40 -9.51 8.86
N LEU A 71 1.59 -8.79 7.76
CA LEU A 71 1.27 -9.32 6.44
C LEU A 71 2.12 -10.54 6.05
N GLN A 72 3.31 -10.73 6.64
CA GLN A 72 4.07 -11.97 6.44
C GLN A 72 3.27 -13.18 6.89
N GLN A 73 2.76 -13.14 8.12
CA GLN A 73 1.94 -14.19 8.69
C GLN A 73 0.63 -14.36 7.91
N LEU A 74 -0.14 -13.28 7.75
CA LEU A 74 -1.49 -13.35 7.20
C LEU A 74 -1.52 -13.84 5.75
N VAL A 75 -0.60 -13.36 4.91
CA VAL A 75 -0.51 -13.81 3.52
C VAL A 75 -0.06 -15.27 3.45
N HIS A 76 0.92 -15.66 4.27
CA HIS A 76 1.43 -17.04 4.26
C HIS A 76 0.36 -18.04 4.71
N GLU A 77 -0.36 -17.74 5.80
CA GLU A 77 -1.41 -18.62 6.32
C GLU A 77 -2.57 -18.77 5.33
N ASP A 78 -2.98 -17.69 4.66
CA ASP A 78 -4.01 -17.78 3.63
C ASP A 78 -3.53 -18.56 2.40
N MET A 79 -2.28 -18.36 1.97
CA MET A 79 -1.66 -19.15 0.91
C MET A 79 -1.53 -20.62 1.26
N ALA A 80 -1.21 -20.96 2.52
CA ALA A 80 -1.11 -22.35 2.96
C ALA A 80 -2.47 -23.07 2.91
N ALA A 81 -3.56 -22.36 3.19
CA ALA A 81 -4.91 -22.91 3.12
C ALA A 81 -5.51 -22.91 1.70
N HIS A 82 -5.08 -22.00 0.82
CA HIS A 82 -5.72 -21.74 -0.48
C HIS A 82 -4.72 -21.58 -1.64
N PHE A 83 -3.67 -22.39 -1.64
CA PHE A 83 -2.52 -22.22 -2.52
C PHE A 83 -2.87 -22.17 -4.02
N ASP A 84 -3.88 -22.94 -4.43
CA ASP A 84 -4.39 -23.02 -5.79
C ASP A 84 -5.07 -21.73 -6.28
N GLN A 85 -5.43 -20.83 -5.38
CA GLN A 85 -6.02 -19.53 -5.70
C GLN A 85 -4.97 -18.43 -5.91
N TYR A 86 -3.71 -18.71 -5.58
CA TYR A 86 -2.61 -17.76 -5.73
C TYR A 86 -1.86 -17.94 -7.06
N PRO A 87 -1.22 -16.88 -7.58
CA PRO A 87 -0.44 -16.98 -8.82
C PRO A 87 0.69 -18.00 -8.71
N THR A 88 0.93 -18.75 -9.78
CA THR A 88 1.96 -19.80 -9.84
C THR A 88 3.18 -19.41 -10.69
N SER A 89 3.19 -18.18 -11.23
CA SER A 89 4.22 -17.69 -12.16
C SER A 89 5.64 -17.64 -11.60
N TRP A 90 5.79 -17.71 -10.27
CA TRP A 90 7.07 -17.74 -9.58
C TRP A 90 7.63 -19.17 -9.36
N GLY A 91 6.93 -20.21 -9.84
CA GLY A 91 7.50 -21.54 -10.07
C GLY A 91 7.77 -22.44 -8.86
N LEU A 92 7.20 -22.15 -7.68
CA LEU A 92 7.23 -23.09 -6.54
C LEU A 92 5.90 -23.86 -6.46
N ASN A 93 5.93 -24.94 -5.71
CA ASN A 93 4.83 -25.88 -5.52
C ASN A 93 4.21 -25.82 -4.12
N LYS A 94 4.67 -24.88 -3.28
CA LYS A 94 4.13 -24.59 -1.95
C LYS A 94 4.45 -23.14 -1.55
N PRO A 95 3.75 -22.59 -0.53
CA PRO A 95 4.07 -21.28 0.02
C PRO A 95 5.49 -21.22 0.61
N ASP A 96 6.03 -20.02 0.71
CA ASP A 96 7.35 -19.73 1.27
C ASP A 96 7.31 -18.48 2.18
N THR A 97 7.40 -18.74 3.49
CA THR A 97 7.37 -17.72 4.55
C THR A 97 8.35 -16.57 4.33
N ASN A 98 9.44 -16.79 3.58
CA ASN A 98 10.47 -15.78 3.35
C ASN A 98 10.05 -14.71 2.33
N ILE A 99 9.09 -15.00 1.45
CA ILE A 99 8.87 -14.19 0.25
C ILE A 99 7.39 -14.02 -0.13
N ASP A 100 6.45 -14.80 0.41
CA ASP A 100 5.03 -14.78 0.02
C ASP A 100 4.43 -13.37 0.04
N HIS A 101 4.57 -12.66 1.16
CA HIS A 101 4.12 -11.28 1.36
C HIS A 101 4.91 -10.22 0.56
N ARG A 102 6.10 -10.58 0.04
CA ARG A 102 6.97 -9.68 -0.74
C ARG A 102 6.74 -9.76 -2.24
N ARG A 103 5.67 -10.44 -2.67
CA ARG A 103 5.24 -10.52 -4.07
C ARG A 103 3.95 -9.74 -4.27
N VAL A 104 3.99 -8.69 -5.10
CA VAL A 104 2.81 -7.87 -5.41
C VAL A 104 1.61 -8.73 -5.87
N PRO A 105 1.75 -9.72 -6.77
CA PRO A 105 0.60 -10.55 -7.17
C PRO A 105 -0.03 -11.37 -6.03
N ASN A 106 0.78 -11.75 -5.02
CA ASN A 106 0.25 -12.44 -3.85
C ASN A 106 -0.54 -11.46 -2.96
N LEU A 107 -0.06 -10.22 -2.81
CA LEU A 107 -0.79 -9.16 -2.10
C LEU A 107 -2.09 -8.78 -2.83
N GLU A 108 -2.09 -8.70 -4.17
CA GLU A 108 -3.31 -8.50 -4.98
C GLU A 108 -4.37 -9.57 -4.67
N THR A 109 -3.97 -10.83 -4.62
CA THR A 109 -4.85 -11.97 -4.29
C THR A 109 -5.34 -11.89 -2.85
N PHE A 110 -4.44 -11.62 -1.90
CA PHE A 110 -4.77 -11.49 -0.48
C PHE A 110 -5.78 -10.35 -0.24
N TYR A 111 -5.55 -9.15 -0.80
CA TYR A 111 -6.47 -8.02 -0.64
C TYR A 111 -7.81 -8.25 -1.35
N THR A 112 -7.84 -8.99 -2.45
CA THR A 112 -9.09 -9.40 -3.09
C THR A 112 -9.93 -10.31 -2.18
N ARG A 113 -9.26 -11.17 -1.39
CA ARG A 113 -9.91 -12.15 -0.50
C ARG A 113 -10.30 -11.58 0.86
N HIS A 114 -9.51 -10.65 1.39
CA HIS A 114 -9.63 -10.17 2.78
C HIS A 114 -9.86 -8.67 2.93
N GLY A 115 -9.69 -7.90 1.87
CA GLY A 115 -9.97 -6.46 1.84
C GLY A 115 -11.23 -6.12 1.06
N LYS A 116 -11.44 -4.83 0.82
CA LYS A 116 -12.43 -4.31 -0.12
C LYS A 116 -11.75 -4.00 -1.43
N VAL A 117 -12.22 -4.63 -2.51
CA VAL A 117 -11.86 -4.25 -3.87
C VAL A 117 -12.64 -2.99 -4.25
N LEU A 118 -11.92 -1.95 -4.65
CA LEU A 118 -12.50 -0.68 -5.07
C LEU A 118 -12.45 -0.54 -6.59
N PRO A 119 -13.34 0.25 -7.20
CA PRO A 119 -13.30 0.51 -8.63
C PRO A 119 -11.98 1.17 -9.06
N ILE A 120 -11.46 0.77 -10.22
CA ILE A 120 -10.39 1.48 -10.92
C ILE A 120 -11.06 2.48 -11.84
N THR A 121 -10.89 3.77 -11.56
CA THR A 121 -11.45 4.88 -12.34
C THR A 121 -10.35 5.82 -12.79
N ASP A 122 -10.69 6.75 -13.67
CA ASP A 122 -9.86 7.88 -14.07
C ASP A 122 -10.06 9.13 -13.19
N GLN A 123 -10.83 9.02 -12.11
CA GLN A 123 -11.14 10.12 -11.20
C GLN A 123 -10.24 10.05 -9.96
N ALA A 124 -9.38 11.06 -9.79
CA ALA A 124 -8.40 11.11 -8.71
C ALA A 124 -9.05 11.04 -7.30
N GLU A 125 -10.25 11.58 -7.17
CA GLU A 125 -11.01 11.57 -5.93
C GLU A 125 -11.44 10.18 -5.47
N ASP A 126 -11.51 9.18 -6.34
CA ASP A 126 -11.89 7.82 -5.92
C ASP A 126 -10.77 7.12 -5.12
N TYR A 127 -9.53 7.60 -5.27
CA TYR A 127 -8.36 7.08 -4.58
C TYR A 127 -8.13 7.87 -3.29
N LYS A 128 -8.74 7.41 -2.19
CA LYS A 128 -8.63 8.09 -0.88
C LYS A 128 -7.31 7.78 -0.17
N PRO A 129 -6.82 8.65 0.73
CA PRO A 129 -5.66 8.36 1.56
C PRO A 129 -5.79 7.04 2.31
N GLY A 130 -4.74 6.20 2.21
CA GLY A 130 -4.65 4.88 2.81
C GLY A 130 -5.18 3.74 1.95
N ASN A 131 -5.71 4.03 0.75
CA ASN A 131 -5.91 2.96 -0.22
C ASN A 131 -4.58 2.36 -0.68
N ILE A 132 -4.60 1.07 -1.00
CA ILE A 132 -3.51 0.35 -1.63
C ILE A 132 -3.80 0.29 -3.13
N VAL A 133 -2.84 0.68 -3.95
CA VAL A 133 -2.95 0.60 -5.40
C VAL A 133 -1.79 -0.23 -5.93
N THR A 134 -2.08 -1.10 -6.90
CA THR A 134 -1.06 -1.86 -7.62
C THR A 134 -1.05 -1.50 -9.09
N TRP A 135 0.12 -1.62 -9.71
CA TRP A 135 0.34 -1.29 -11.11
C TRP A 135 1.11 -2.40 -11.83
N ARG A 136 1.14 -2.30 -13.15
CA ARG A 136 2.21 -2.88 -13.98
C ARG A 136 2.99 -1.73 -14.60
N LEU A 137 4.28 -1.62 -14.28
CA LEU A 137 5.11 -0.49 -14.71
C LEU A 137 5.25 -0.47 -16.24
N SER A 138 4.93 0.66 -16.86
CA SER A 138 5.09 0.87 -18.30
C SER A 138 6.54 0.61 -18.72
N GLY A 139 6.74 -0.18 -19.78
CA GLY A 139 8.06 -0.53 -20.33
C GLY A 139 8.67 -1.82 -19.80
N SER A 140 8.46 -2.19 -18.53
CA SER A 140 8.97 -3.45 -17.95
C SER A 140 7.89 -4.47 -17.63
N ASN A 141 6.63 -4.03 -17.52
CA ASN A 141 5.49 -4.81 -17.05
C ASN A 141 5.69 -5.43 -15.65
N LEU A 142 6.67 -4.94 -14.88
CA LEU A 142 6.92 -5.44 -13.54
C LEU A 142 5.79 -5.00 -12.59
N PRO A 143 5.30 -5.89 -11.70
CA PRO A 143 4.35 -5.54 -10.67
C PRO A 143 4.90 -4.48 -9.70
N HIS A 144 4.05 -3.51 -9.34
CA HIS A 144 4.38 -2.46 -8.37
C HIS A 144 3.20 -2.19 -7.44
N ILE A 145 3.46 -1.66 -6.25
CA ILE A 145 2.46 -1.39 -5.21
C ILE A 145 2.83 -0.15 -4.40
N GLY A 146 1.84 0.54 -3.85
CA GLY A 146 2.01 1.75 -3.07
C GLY A 146 0.77 2.11 -2.25
N ILE A 147 0.94 3.07 -1.36
CA ILE A 147 -0.12 3.60 -0.49
C ILE A 147 -0.47 5.00 -0.98
N VAL A 148 -1.75 5.28 -1.17
CA VAL A 148 -2.24 6.63 -1.47
C VAL A 148 -1.99 7.51 -0.24
N SER A 149 -1.21 8.57 -0.40
CA SER A 149 -0.89 9.51 0.69
C SER A 149 -2.05 10.48 0.97
N ASP A 150 -1.88 11.30 2.00
CA ASP A 150 -2.71 12.47 2.30
C ASP A 150 -2.20 13.76 1.63
N GLN A 151 -1.12 13.68 0.83
CA GLN A 151 -0.53 14.82 0.13
C GLN A 151 -1.01 14.88 -1.32
N LYS A 152 -1.45 16.05 -1.76
CA LYS A 152 -1.79 16.28 -3.16
C LYS A 152 -0.61 16.81 -3.96
N ALA A 153 -0.55 16.45 -5.23
CA ALA A 153 0.31 17.06 -6.23
C ALA A 153 -0.40 18.25 -6.90
N GLU A 154 0.33 18.99 -7.74
CA GLU A 154 -0.22 20.13 -8.49
C GLU A 154 -1.32 19.69 -9.48
N THR A 155 -1.26 18.46 -9.96
CA THR A 155 -2.29 17.83 -10.81
C THR A 155 -3.62 17.61 -10.09
N GLY A 156 -3.64 17.71 -8.76
CA GLY A 156 -4.82 17.42 -7.92
C GLY A 156 -4.89 15.97 -7.42
N ASN A 157 -4.05 15.08 -7.96
CA ASN A 157 -3.91 13.69 -7.52
C ASN A 157 -3.33 13.61 -6.11
N TYR A 158 -3.72 12.59 -5.35
CA TYR A 158 -2.92 12.20 -4.18
C TYR A 158 -1.62 11.55 -4.65
N LYS A 159 -0.50 11.92 -4.03
CA LYS A 159 0.80 11.29 -4.24
C LYS A 159 0.79 9.87 -3.69
N ILE A 160 1.67 9.04 -4.23
CA ILE A 160 1.84 7.64 -3.82
C ILE A 160 3.10 7.50 -2.97
N ILE A 161 2.99 6.86 -1.81
CA ILE A 161 4.13 6.43 -1.00
C ILE A 161 4.51 5.01 -1.43
N HIS A 162 5.75 4.84 -1.89
CA HIS A 162 6.24 3.58 -2.44
C HIS A 162 7.78 3.52 -2.39
N ASN A 163 8.34 2.40 -2.85
CA ASN A 163 9.79 2.23 -3.02
C ASN A 163 10.06 1.72 -4.43
N ILE A 164 10.91 2.41 -5.19
CA ILE A 164 11.30 2.01 -6.54
C ILE A 164 12.70 2.55 -6.86
N GLY A 165 13.60 1.69 -7.35
CA GLY A 165 14.93 2.07 -7.87
C GLY A 165 15.81 2.83 -6.87
N TRP A 166 15.58 4.14 -6.75
CA TRP A 166 16.27 5.10 -5.87
C TRP A 166 15.84 5.05 -4.40
N GLY A 167 15.01 4.08 -4.01
CA GLY A 167 14.54 3.92 -2.63
C GLY A 167 13.12 4.44 -2.40
N LEU A 168 12.86 4.86 -1.16
CA LEU A 168 11.54 5.37 -0.74
C LEU A 168 11.22 6.71 -1.38
N GLN A 169 9.99 6.84 -1.88
CA GLN A 169 9.53 8.01 -2.61
C GLN A 169 8.08 8.35 -2.25
N ILE A 170 7.77 9.65 -2.39
CA ILE A 170 6.41 10.16 -2.47
C ILE A 170 6.28 11.07 -3.69
N ASN A 171 5.58 10.61 -4.72
CA ASN A 171 5.48 11.34 -5.98
C ASN A 171 4.08 11.18 -6.61
N ASP A 172 3.81 12.00 -7.62
CA ASP A 172 2.56 11.98 -8.37
C ASP A 172 2.65 10.94 -9.50
N MET A 173 2.39 9.67 -9.16
CA MET A 173 2.47 8.57 -10.13
C MET A 173 1.17 7.76 -10.27
N LEU A 174 0.07 8.22 -9.66
CA LEU A 174 -1.18 7.46 -9.53
C LEU A 174 -1.66 6.90 -10.88
N PHE A 175 -1.57 7.70 -11.93
CA PHE A 175 -2.04 7.37 -13.28
C PHE A 175 -0.90 7.23 -14.32
N ASP A 176 0.36 7.20 -13.91
CA ASP A 176 1.52 7.09 -14.81
C ASP A 176 1.67 5.69 -15.43
N HIS A 177 1.08 4.69 -14.76
CA HIS A 177 1.13 3.29 -15.15
C HIS A 177 -0.27 2.66 -15.12
N PRO A 178 -0.50 1.59 -15.90
CA PRO A 178 -1.72 0.80 -15.79
C PRO A 178 -1.96 0.31 -14.36
N ILE A 179 -3.05 0.78 -13.75
CA ILE A 179 -3.52 0.29 -12.45
C ILE A 179 -4.06 -1.13 -12.63
N GLN A 180 -3.57 -2.05 -11.82
CA GLN A 180 -3.96 -3.45 -11.83
C GLN A 180 -4.95 -3.78 -10.70
N GLY A 181 -4.89 -3.04 -9.59
CA GLY A 181 -5.75 -3.26 -8.44
C GLY A 181 -5.84 -2.01 -7.56
N HIS A 182 -7.00 -1.85 -6.92
CA HIS A 182 -7.31 -0.75 -6.00
C HIS A 182 -8.06 -1.34 -4.81
N TYR A 183 -7.52 -1.15 -3.60
CA TYR A 183 -7.98 -1.84 -2.41
C TYR A 183 -8.03 -0.94 -1.18
N GLN A 184 -8.96 -1.23 -0.28
CA GLN A 184 -8.94 -0.80 1.11
C GLN A 184 -8.85 -2.04 2.00
N TYR A 185 -7.90 -2.06 2.94
CA TYR A 185 -7.74 -3.14 3.92
C TYR A 185 -7.64 -2.55 5.32
#